data_AF-A0AAD7YS87-F1
#
_entry.id   AF-A0AAD7YS87-F1
#
_cell.length_a   1.000
_cell.length_b   1.000
_cell.length_c   1.000
_cell.angle_alpha   90.00
_cell.angle_beta   90.00
_cell.angle_gamma   90.00
#
_symmetry.space_group_name_H-M   'P 1'
#
loop_
_entity.id
_entity.type
_entity.pdbx_description
1 polymer ?
#
loop_
_entity_poly.entity_id
_entity_poly.type
_entity_poly.pdbx_seq_one_letter_code
_entity_poly.pdbx_strand_id
1 'polypeptide(L)'
;MSVNPLSRYKQPKKLETLALSRLGDWVAQQAELQMLPIALLSQRDTYEAQMTLGRNVEIIRTFLDINVPWMVHDLLVQETIRALSELLEKTKKSLGFRGCMGKFVSQMNKNNYYLSLQIA
;
A
#
# COMPACT_ATOMS: atom_id res chain seq x y z
N MET A 1 40.21 -3.41 29.96
CA MET A 1 39.28 -3.46 28.81
C MET A 1 38.15 -4.41 29.14
N SER A 2 36.97 -3.90 29.49
CA SER A 2 35.79 -4.73 29.77
C SER A 2 34.97 -4.83 28.48
N VAL A 3 34.88 -6.04 27.93
CA VAL A 3 33.97 -6.35 26.83
C VAL A 3 32.63 -6.69 27.46
N ASN A 4 31.63 -5.83 27.33
CA ASN A 4 30.25 -6.05 27.78
C ASN A 4 29.48 -6.86 26.72
N PRO A 5 29.14 -8.15 26.92
CA PRO A 5 28.43 -8.95 25.93
C PRO A 5 26.93 -9.03 26.27
N LEU A 6 26.23 -7.90 26.46
CA LEU A 6 24.80 -7.90 26.77
C LEU A 6 24.00 -6.80 26.05
N SER A 7 24.32 -6.55 24.77
CA SER A 7 23.47 -5.73 23.90
C SER A 7 22.92 -6.54 22.72
N ARG A 8 22.03 -7.53 22.94
CA ARG A 8 21.18 -7.96 21.80
C ARG A 8 19.89 -8.75 22.01
N TYR A 9 19.39 -8.96 23.21
CA TYR A 9 18.02 -9.48 23.33
C TYR A 9 17.03 -8.31 23.40
N LYS A 10 16.63 -7.77 22.23
CA LYS A 10 15.49 -6.86 22.15
C LYS A 10 14.27 -7.65 22.63
N GLN A 11 13.61 -7.19 23.70
CA GLN A 11 12.37 -7.82 24.14
C GLN A 11 11.38 -7.85 22.95
N PRO A 12 10.71 -8.99 22.71
CA PRO A 12 9.71 -9.07 21.67
C PRO A 12 8.58 -8.08 21.96
N LYS A 13 7.95 -7.59 20.89
CA LYS A 13 6.77 -6.73 21.01
C LYS A 13 5.68 -7.47 21.79
N LYS A 14 4.87 -6.72 22.54
CA LYS A 14 3.70 -7.27 23.22
C LYS A 14 2.78 -7.94 22.20
N LEU A 15 2.10 -9.01 22.61
CA LEU A 15 1.16 -9.74 21.76
C LEU A 15 0.06 -8.81 21.21
N GLU A 16 -0.43 -7.91 22.06
CA GLU A 16 -1.36 -6.83 21.68
C GLU A 16 -0.84 -6.02 20.49
N THR A 17 0.39 -5.51 20.56
CA THR A 17 1.01 -4.74 19.46
C THR A 17 1.13 -5.58 18.18
N LEU A 18 1.44 -6.87 18.30
CA LEU A 18 1.51 -7.77 17.14
C LEU A 18 0.13 -7.98 16.50
N ALA A 19 -0.91 -8.18 17.33
CA ALA A 19 -2.28 -8.36 16.86
C ALA A 19 -2.81 -7.08 16.18
N LEU A 20 -2.61 -5.92 16.78
CA LEU A 20 -3.00 -4.63 16.21
C LEU A 20 -2.22 -4.31 14.93
N SER A 21 -0.93 -4.62 14.89
CA SER A 21 -0.12 -4.48 13.67
C SER A 21 -0.67 -5.35 12.54
N ARG A 22 -1.03 -6.60 12.81
CA ARG A 22 -1.66 -7.49 11.81
C ARG A 22 -3.03 -7.01 11.37
N LEU A 23 -3.82 -6.43 12.27
CA LEU A 23 -5.11 -5.86 11.93
C LEU A 23 -4.97 -4.61 11.04
N GLY A 24 -4.00 -3.75 11.33
CA GLY A 24 -3.64 -2.63 10.46
C GLY A 24 -3.18 -3.08 9.07
N ASP A 25 -2.35 -4.12 9.00
CA ASP A 25 -1.91 -4.73 7.73
C ASP A 25 -3.11 -5.30 6.95
N TRP A 26 -4.08 -5.92 7.62
CA TRP A 26 -5.32 -6.40 7.00
C TRP A 26 -6.15 -5.25 6.41
N VAL A 27 -6.27 -4.11 7.10
CA VAL A 27 -6.94 -2.91 6.56
C VAL A 27 -6.24 -2.43 5.29
N ALA A 28 -4.91 -2.37 5.30
CA ALA A 28 -4.15 -2.01 4.10
C ALA A 28 -4.36 -3.02 2.96
N GLN A 29 -4.45 -4.31 3.25
CA GLN A 29 -4.77 -5.33 2.25
C GLN A 29 -6.16 -5.11 1.63
N GLN A 30 -7.18 -4.76 2.44
CA GLN A 30 -8.50 -4.42 1.91
C GLN A 30 -8.42 -3.20 0.98
N ALA A 31 -7.67 -2.16 1.35
CA ALA A 31 -7.44 -1.01 0.50
C ALA A 31 -6.76 -1.39 -0.83
N GLU A 32 -5.70 -2.20 -0.78
CA GLU A 32 -4.97 -2.66 -1.97
C GLU A 32 -5.87 -3.46 -2.93
N LEU A 33 -6.72 -4.34 -2.40
CA LEU A 33 -7.67 -5.12 -3.21
C LEU A 33 -8.71 -4.23 -3.92
N GLN A 34 -9.11 -3.12 -3.30
CA GLN A 34 -10.10 -2.20 -3.85
C GLN A 34 -9.50 -1.16 -4.81
N MET A 35 -8.18 -0.93 -4.80
CA MET A 35 -7.53 0.10 -5.61
C MET A 35 -7.80 -0.06 -7.12
N LEU A 36 -7.58 -1.24 -7.68
CA LEU A 36 -7.75 -1.47 -9.12
C LEU A 36 -9.23 -1.41 -9.55
N PRO A 37 -10.18 -2.11 -8.88
CA PRO A 37 -11.60 -2.02 -9.22
C PRO A 37 -12.13 -0.59 -9.18
N ILE A 38 -11.81 0.17 -8.13
CA ILE A 38 -12.25 1.56 -8.00
C ILE A 38 -11.59 2.46 -9.05
N ALA A 39 -10.32 2.23 -9.39
CA ALA A 39 -9.63 2.98 -10.44
C ALA A 39 -10.17 2.68 -11.86
N LEU A 40 -10.68 1.47 -12.11
CA LEU A 40 -11.34 1.14 -13.37
C LEU A 40 -12.75 1.72 -13.43
N LEU A 41 -13.48 1.69 -12.31
CA LEU A 41 -14.80 2.29 -12.21
C LEU A 41 -14.74 3.80 -12.38
N SER A 42 -13.76 4.48 -11.76
CA SER A 42 -13.63 5.94 -11.81
C SER A 42 -13.36 6.48 -13.21
N GLN A 43 -12.74 5.68 -14.10
CA GLN A 43 -12.55 6.02 -15.51
C GLN A 43 -13.87 6.08 -16.30
N ARG A 44 -14.91 5.38 -15.84
CA ARG A 44 -16.22 5.33 -16.49
C ARG A 44 -17.22 6.26 -15.80
N ASP A 45 -17.28 6.17 -14.48
CA ASP A 45 -18.19 6.93 -13.63
C ASP A 45 -17.49 7.23 -12.30
N THR A 46 -17.08 8.50 -12.13
CA THR A 46 -16.40 8.95 -10.92
C THR A 46 -17.35 9.02 -9.72
N TYR A 47 -18.64 9.28 -9.92
CA TYR A 47 -19.62 9.38 -8.83
C TYR A 47 -19.89 7.99 -8.24
N GLU A 48 -20.18 7.00 -9.09
CA GLU A 48 -20.37 5.61 -8.65
C GLU A 48 -19.11 5.04 -8.00
N ALA A 49 -17.92 5.39 -8.49
CA ALA A 49 -16.66 5.01 -7.86
C ALA A 49 -16.51 5.56 -6.43
N GLN A 50 -16.84 6.84 -6.21
CA GLN A 50 -16.81 7.45 -4.88
C GLN A 50 -17.84 6.82 -3.94
N MET A 51 -19.06 6.59 -4.43
CA MET A 51 -20.12 5.92 -3.66
C MET A 51 -19.73 4.50 -3.24
N THR A 52 -19.16 3.73 -4.17
CA THR A 52 -18.71 2.36 -3.91
C THR A 52 -17.56 2.33 -2.91
N LEU A 53 -16.58 3.22 -3.08
CA LEU A 53 -15.47 3.35 -2.14
C LEU A 53 -15.97 3.71 -0.73
N GLY A 54 -16.88 4.68 -0.63
CA GLY A 54 -17.48 5.09 0.64
C GLY A 54 -18.18 3.94 1.36
N ARG A 55 -18.99 3.15 0.64
CA ARG A 55 -19.63 1.94 1.18
C ARG A 55 -18.61 0.91 1.68
N ASN A 56 -17.56 0.65 0.91
CA ASN A 56 -16.52 -0.30 1.31
C ASN A 56 -15.78 0.14 2.58
N VAL A 57 -15.47 1.44 2.70
CA VAL A 57 -14.87 2.01 3.91
C VAL A 57 -15.81 1.86 5.11
N GLU A 58 -17.10 2.11 4.92
CA GLU A 58 -18.10 2.00 6.00
C GLU A 58 -18.25 0.56 6.51
N ILE A 59 -18.23 -0.43 5.61
CA ILE A 59 -18.26 -1.85 5.97
C ILE A 59 -17.06 -2.21 6.85
N ILE A 60 -15.85 -1.76 6.46
CA ILE A 60 -14.62 -2.02 7.23
C ILE A 60 -14.70 -1.33 8.60
N ARG A 61 -15.14 -0.07 8.63
CA ARG A 61 -15.31 0.69 9.89
C ARG A 61 -16.25 -0.02 10.84
N THR A 62 -17.43 -0.41 10.36
CA THR A 62 -18.44 -1.13 11.15
C THR A 62 -17.89 -2.47 11.66
N PHE A 63 -17.16 -3.20 10.82
CA PHE A 63 -16.52 -4.45 11.23
C PHE A 63 -15.52 -4.24 12.37
N LEU A 64 -14.67 -3.21 12.28
CA LEU A 64 -13.70 -2.90 13.32
C LEU A 64 -14.37 -2.43 14.61
N ASP A 65 -15.41 -1.60 14.52
CA ASP A 65 -16.13 -1.08 15.68
C ASP A 65 -16.79 -2.20 16.51
N ILE A 66 -17.36 -3.21 15.83
CA ILE A 66 -18.01 -4.35 16.48
C ILE A 66 -16.99 -5.33 17.09
N ASN A 67 -15.87 -5.59 16.39
CA ASN A 67 -14.97 -6.69 16.74
C ASN A 67 -13.74 -6.25 17.55
N VAL A 68 -13.44 -4.96 17.61
CA VAL A 68 -12.27 -4.42 18.31
C VAL A 68 -12.72 -3.66 19.55
N PRO A 69 -12.24 -4.05 20.75
CA PRO A 69 -12.54 -3.31 21.97
C PRO A 69 -12.14 -1.84 21.86
N TRP A 70 -13.05 -0.93 22.25
CA TRP A 70 -12.85 0.52 22.17
C TRP A 70 -11.53 1.02 22.78
N MET A 71 -11.06 0.35 23.84
CA MET A 71 -9.84 0.71 24.58
C MET A 71 -8.56 0.67 23.72
N VAL A 72 -8.56 -0.08 22.62
CA VAL A 72 -7.39 -0.23 21.74
C VAL A 72 -7.55 0.48 20.40
N HIS A 73 -8.63 1.25 20.20
CA HIS A 73 -8.89 1.94 18.93
C HIS A 73 -7.78 2.93 18.58
N ASP A 74 -7.29 3.72 19.54
CA ASP A 74 -6.21 4.69 19.27
C ASP A 74 -4.93 3.98 18.79
N LEU A 75 -4.59 2.84 19.41
CA LEU A 75 -3.43 2.04 19.01
C LEU A 75 -3.65 1.38 17.65
N LEU A 76 -4.86 0.91 17.37
CA LEU A 76 -5.22 0.36 16.07
C LEU A 76 -5.12 1.42 14.96
N VAL A 77 -5.57 2.65 15.23
CA VAL A 77 -5.50 3.76 14.28
C VAL A 77 -4.04 4.05 13.92
N GLN A 78 -3.13 4.07 14.90
CA GLN A 78 -1.69 4.25 14.65
C GLN A 78 -1.12 3.15 13.74
N GLU A 79 -1.42 1.88 14.03
CA GLU A 79 -0.96 0.75 13.20
C GLU A 79 -1.60 0.75 11.80
N THR A 80 -2.85 1.20 11.69
CA THR A 80 -3.55 1.34 10.40
C THR A 80 -2.94 2.45 9.56
N ILE A 81 -2.64 3.61 10.15
CA ILE A 81 -1.96 4.72 9.47
C ILE A 81 -0.57 4.28 9.00
N ARG A 82 0.18 3.55 9.84
CA ARG A 82 1.47 2.96 9.45
C ARG A 82 1.31 2.07 8.22
N ALA A 83 0.41 1.08 8.28
CA ALA A 83 0.24 0.10 7.20
C ALA A 83 -0.23 0.75 5.88
N LEU A 84 -1.15 1.72 5.94
CA LEU A 84 -1.60 2.48 4.77
C LEU A 84 -0.49 3.35 4.18
N SER A 85 0.37 3.94 5.02
CA SER A 85 1.54 4.71 4.56
C SER A 85 2.55 3.82 3.84
N GLU A 86 2.80 2.62 4.37
CA GLU A 86 3.67 1.63 3.71
C GLU A 86 3.09 1.19 2.35
N LEU A 87 1.78 0.95 2.27
CA LEU A 87 1.10 0.63 1.01
C LEU A 87 1.21 1.77 -0.02
N LEU A 88 1.07 3.03 0.43
CA LEU A 88 1.23 4.20 -0.43
C LEU A 88 2.65 4.27 -1.01
N GLU A 89 3.67 4.08 -0.19
CA GLU A 89 5.07 4.07 -0.63
C GLU A 89 5.38 2.90 -1.58
N LYS A 90 4.82 1.71 -1.32
CA LYS A 90 4.90 0.56 -2.24
C LYS A 90 4.30 0.90 -3.60
N THR A 91 3.13 1.53 -3.62
CA THR A 91 2.42 1.93 -4.85
C THR A 91 3.16 3.01 -5.62
N LYS A 92 3.72 4.02 -4.94
CA LYS A 92 4.54 5.05 -5.60
C LYS A 92 5.78 4.45 -6.29
N LYS A 93 6.48 3.54 -5.61
CA LYS A 93 7.67 2.86 -6.17
C LYS A 93 7.32 2.04 -7.40
N SER A 94 6.20 1.32 -7.39
CA SER A 94 5.76 0.52 -8.55
C SER A 94 5.39 1.40 -9.75
N LEU A 95 4.73 2.54 -9.53
CA LEU A 95 4.43 3.53 -10.56
C LEU A 95 5.71 4.18 -11.11
N GLY A 96 6.66 4.55 -10.24
CA GLY A 96 7.95 5.07 -10.64
C GLY A 96 8.73 4.10 -11.53
N PHE A 97 8.75 2.82 -11.16
CA PHE A 97 9.37 1.76 -11.97
C PHE A 97 8.72 1.64 -13.36
N ARG A 98 7.37 1.60 -13.42
CA ARG A 98 6.63 1.58 -14.69
C ARG A 98 6.94 2.80 -15.56
N GLY A 99 7.05 3.99 -14.95
CA GLY A 99 7.41 5.22 -15.66
C GLY A 99 8.83 5.17 -16.25
N CYS A 100 9.81 4.70 -15.49
CA CYS A 100 11.19 4.51 -15.98
C CYS A 100 11.26 3.47 -17.10
N MET A 101 10.55 2.35 -16.97
CA MET A 101 10.52 1.31 -18.00
C MET A 101 9.84 1.81 -19.29
N GLY A 102 8.76 2.58 -19.18
CA GLY A 102 8.11 3.20 -20.33
C GLY A 102 9.04 4.17 -21.09
N LYS A 103 9.83 4.97 -20.36
CA LYS A 103 10.86 5.83 -20.96
C LYS A 103 11.95 5.00 -21.66
N PHE A 104 12.42 3.93 -21.03
CA PHE A 104 13.43 3.03 -21.61
C PHE A 104 12.94 2.39 -22.91
N VAL A 105 11.73 1.83 -22.92
CA VAL A 105 11.12 1.22 -24.12
C VAL A 105 10.91 2.27 -25.23
N SER A 106 10.46 3.48 -24.88
CA SER A 106 10.32 4.58 -25.84
C SER A 106 11.65 4.99 -26.48
N GLN A 107 12.73 5.05 -25.69
CA GLN A 107 14.09 5.34 -26.21
C GLN A 107 14.61 4.22 -27.11
N MET A 108 14.42 2.95 -26.73
CA MET A 108 14.80 1.80 -27.56
C MET A 108 14.06 1.79 -28.91
N ASN A 109 12.76 2.11 -28.90
CA ASN A 109 11.98 2.19 -30.13
C ASN A 109 12.42 3.37 -31.01
N LYS A 110 12.69 4.54 -30.44
CA LYS A 110 13.25 5.68 -31.18
C LYS A 110 14.58 5.35 -31.86
N ASN A 111 15.47 4.61 -31.18
CA ASN A 111 16.75 4.19 -31.75
C ASN A 111 16.62 3.14 -32.87
N ASN A 112 15.58 2.30 -32.84
CA ASN A 112 15.30 1.37 -33.94
C ASN A 112 14.85 2.08 -35.23
N TYR A 113 14.14 3.21 -35.14
CA TYR A 113 13.78 4.01 -36.33
C TYR A 113 15.02 4.63 -37.03
N TYR A 114 16.10 4.89 -36.29
CA TYR A 114 17.38 5.33 -36.87
C TYR A 114 18.16 4.20 -37.54
N LEU A 115 18.02 2.95 -37.08
CA LEU A 115 18.62 1.78 -37.72
C LEU A 115 17.89 1.39 -39.03
N SER A 116 16.57 1.60 -39.11
CA SER A 116 15.82 1.39 -40.36
C SER A 116 16.09 2.45 -41.44
N LEU A 117 16.70 3.59 -41.09
CA LEU A 117 17.06 4.66 -42.03
C LEU A 117 18.52 4.58 -42.53
N GLN A 118 19.30 3.58 -42.10
CA GLN A 118 20.68 3.37 -42.55
C GLN A 118 20.82 2.21 -43.56
N ILE A 119 19.71 1.61 -44.02
CA ILE A 119 19.69 0.52 -45.02
C ILE A 119 18.72 0.85 -46.17
N ALA A 120 18.69 2.11 -46.63
CA ALA A 120 17.97 2.53 -47.83
C ALA A 120 18.92 3.26 -48.79
#